data_AF-A0A6P8CAU1-F1
#
_entry.id   AF-A0A6P8CAU1-F1
#
_cell.length_a   1.000
_cell.length_b   1.000
_cell.length_c   1.000
_cell.angle_alpha   90.00
_cell.angle_beta   90.00
_cell.angle_gamma   90.00
#
_symmetry.space_group_name_H-M   'P 1'
#
loop_
_entity.id
_entity.type
_entity.pdbx_description
1 polymer ?
#
loop_
_entity_poly.entity_id
_entity_poly.type
_entity_poly.pdbx_seq_one_letter_code
_entity_poly.pdbx_strand_id
1 'polypeptide(L)'
;MRKFSSGAHFSRSLFKRLSSLGKLKHPLNVQYRMHLSISCFPNQIFDSGQIHDGLNVKHESYTKQYLSDQISGSYSFINVSEGGKERKKNRPSLRNLVQAAAALRILDNLYEAWSLSSKEKLSVGIRPPYAGISGFQFLGRCRPTFPAAEIL
;
A
#
# COMPACT_ATOMS: atom_id res chain seq x y z
N MET A 1 -12.85 -12.15 18.58
CA MET A 1 -13.02 -11.37 19.83
C MET A 1 -14.23 -10.46 19.68
N ARG A 2 -15.22 -10.62 20.57
CA ARG A 2 -16.58 -10.04 20.46
C ARG A 2 -16.62 -8.56 20.90
N LYS A 3 -17.54 -7.81 20.29
CA LYS A 3 -17.90 -6.38 20.47
C LYS A 3 -18.43 -5.99 21.88
N PHE A 4 -18.17 -6.75 22.93
CA PHE A 4 -18.69 -6.44 24.28
C PHE A 4 -17.97 -5.27 24.98
N SER A 5 -16.91 -4.73 24.40
CA SER A 5 -16.01 -3.78 25.06
C SER A 5 -15.95 -2.40 24.43
N SER A 6 -16.85 -2.05 23.50
CA SER A 6 -16.78 -0.78 22.76
C SER A 6 -16.81 0.45 23.67
N GLY A 7 -17.52 0.39 24.79
CA GLY A 7 -17.55 1.47 25.80
C GLY A 7 -16.39 1.45 26.80
N ALA A 8 -15.70 0.31 26.96
CA ALA A 8 -14.67 0.13 27.99
C ALA A 8 -13.23 0.34 27.46
N HIS A 9 -13.06 0.82 26.22
CA HIS A 9 -11.78 1.16 25.61
C HIS A 9 -10.69 0.09 25.69
N PHE A 10 -11.05 -1.20 25.74
CA PHE A 10 -10.06 -2.30 25.81
C PHE A 10 -9.11 -2.35 24.61
N SER A 11 -9.48 -1.76 23.47
CA SER A 11 -8.61 -1.62 22.29
C SER A 11 -7.50 -0.56 22.46
N ARG A 12 -7.52 0.21 23.55
CA ARG A 12 -6.53 1.25 23.83
C ARG A 12 -5.26 0.61 24.39
N SER A 13 -4.19 0.68 23.61
CA SER A 13 -2.88 0.18 24.03
C SER A 13 -2.34 0.89 25.27
N LEU A 14 -1.43 0.23 26.00
CA LEU A 14 -0.69 0.83 27.11
C LEU A 14 0.03 2.11 26.68
N PHE A 15 0.69 2.11 25.52
CA PHE A 15 1.33 3.28 24.95
C PHE A 15 0.37 4.47 24.81
N LYS A 16 -0.83 4.24 24.24
CA LYS A 16 -1.86 5.29 24.12
C LYS A 16 -2.37 5.78 25.47
N ARG A 17 -2.40 4.93 26.50
CA ARG A 17 -2.79 5.32 27.88
C ARG A 17 -1.73 6.21 28.52
N LEU A 18 -0.47 5.76 28.54
CA LEU A 18 0.65 6.54 29.08
C LEU A 18 0.82 7.88 28.35
N SER A 19 0.64 7.86 27.03
CA SER A 19 0.66 9.05 26.18
C SER A 19 -0.34 10.14 26.60
N SER A 20 -1.56 9.79 27.04
CA SER A 20 -2.53 10.80 27.45
C SER A 20 -2.31 11.31 28.87
N LEU A 21 -1.53 10.58 29.68
CA LEU A 21 -1.15 10.99 31.02
C LEU A 21 0.03 11.96 31.01
N GLY A 22 0.39 12.50 29.83
CA GLY A 22 1.49 13.47 29.69
C GLY A 22 2.88 12.87 29.86
N LYS A 23 3.04 11.53 29.82
CA LYS A 23 4.37 10.91 29.82
C LYS A 23 5.12 11.33 28.55
N LEU A 24 6.36 11.80 28.74
CA LEU A 24 7.24 12.24 27.66
C LEU A 24 7.40 11.13 26.64
N LYS A 25 7.37 11.52 25.36
CA LYS A 25 7.63 10.66 24.22
C LYS A 25 8.86 11.18 23.51
N HIS A 26 9.71 10.27 23.06
CA HIS A 26 10.83 10.59 22.19
C HIS A 26 10.45 10.14 20.77
N PRO A 27 9.86 11.02 19.94
CA PRO A 27 9.48 10.65 18.60
C PRO A 27 10.73 10.42 17.75
N LEU A 28 10.70 9.37 16.93
CA LEU A 28 11.65 9.21 15.84
C LEU A 28 11.17 10.09 14.69
N ASN A 29 11.93 11.14 14.39
CA ASN A 29 11.56 12.16 13.43
C ASN A 29 12.32 12.05 12.10
N VAL A 30 12.96 10.92 11.80
CA VAL A 30 13.62 10.69 10.50
C VAL A 30 13.12 9.40 9.88
N GLN A 31 12.68 9.46 8.62
CA GLN A 31 12.24 8.32 7.83
C GLN A 31 13.27 7.98 6.76
N TYR A 32 13.53 6.69 6.58
CA TYR A 32 14.58 6.17 5.68
C TYR A 32 14.02 5.23 4.59
N ARG A 33 12.70 5.17 4.38
CA ARG A 33 12.06 4.12 3.56
C ARG A 33 11.19 4.63 2.42
N MET A 34 10.45 5.71 2.62
CA MET A 34 9.52 6.22 1.63
C MET A 34 10.24 7.22 0.72
N HIS A 35 9.97 7.14 -0.59
CA HIS A 35 10.32 8.23 -1.49
C HIS A 35 9.58 9.52 -1.07
N LEU A 36 10.15 10.69 -1.32
CA LEU A 36 9.63 11.99 -0.85
C LEU A 36 8.15 12.21 -1.26
N SER A 37 7.78 11.80 -2.47
CA SER A 37 6.39 11.90 -2.94
C SER A 37 5.40 11.03 -2.15
N ILE A 38 5.85 9.89 -1.62
CA ILE A 38 5.04 9.00 -0.79
C ILE A 38 4.98 9.51 0.65
N SER A 39 6.09 10.00 1.22
CA SER A 39 6.15 10.47 2.62
C SER A 39 5.43 11.80 2.85
N CYS A 40 5.30 12.63 1.81
CA CYS A 40 4.71 13.96 1.89
C CYS A 40 3.30 13.97 2.53
N PHE A 41 2.37 13.17 1.99
CA PHE A 41 1.00 13.11 2.49
C PHE A 41 0.87 12.63 3.96
N PRO A 42 1.39 11.45 4.35
CA PRO A 42 1.24 10.97 5.73
C PRO A 42 1.93 11.90 6.74
N ASN A 43 3.08 12.47 6.40
CA ASN A 43 3.79 13.41 7.27
C ASN A 43 2.94 14.65 7.57
N GLN A 44 2.31 15.24 6.54
CA GLN A 44 1.43 16.40 6.72
C GLN A 44 0.19 16.07 7.55
N ILE A 45 -0.46 14.93 7.28
CA ILE A 45 -1.77 14.60 7.88
C ILE A 45 -1.65 14.04 9.29
N PHE A 46 -0.65 13.19 9.56
CA PHE A 46 -0.57 12.44 10.82
C PHE A 46 0.52 12.93 11.77
N ASP A 47 1.58 13.54 11.24
CA ASP A 47 2.77 13.94 12.01
C ASP A 47 3.04 15.46 11.96
N SER A 48 2.09 16.24 11.44
CA SER A 48 2.17 17.71 11.36
C SER A 48 3.45 18.23 10.69
N GLY A 49 4.00 17.48 9.73
CA GLY A 49 5.22 17.84 9.02
C GLY A 49 6.52 17.67 9.81
N GLN A 50 6.49 16.99 10.97
CA GLN A 50 7.66 16.86 11.84
C GLN A 50 8.63 15.73 11.44
N ILE A 51 8.25 14.86 10.50
CA ILE A 51 9.13 13.80 10.00
C ILE A 51 10.04 14.35 8.91
N HIS A 52 11.34 14.12 9.05
CA HIS A 52 12.37 14.46 8.08
C HIS A 52 12.74 13.25 7.22
N ASP A 53 13.07 13.50 5.96
CA ASP A 53 13.59 12.48 5.06
C ASP A 53 15.10 12.31 5.24
N GLY A 54 15.55 11.07 5.44
CA GLY A 54 16.96 10.71 5.53
C GLY A 54 17.73 10.94 4.22
N LEU A 55 19.06 11.01 4.30
CA LEU A 55 19.91 11.26 3.13
C LEU A 55 19.79 10.16 2.07
N ASN A 56 19.56 8.91 2.48
CA ASN A 56 19.43 7.77 1.57
C ASN A 56 18.24 7.90 0.62
N VAL A 57 17.11 8.45 1.08
CA VAL A 57 15.89 8.60 0.27
C VAL A 57 15.89 9.85 -0.61
N LYS A 58 16.80 10.79 -0.34
CA LYS A 58 16.99 12.02 -1.11
C LYS A 58 17.93 11.85 -2.30
N HIS A 59 18.70 10.76 -2.30
CA HIS A 59 19.64 10.48 -3.38
C HIS A 59 18.89 10.09 -4.67
N GLU A 60 19.38 10.54 -5.83
CA GLU A 60 18.71 10.31 -7.12
C GLU A 60 18.53 8.83 -7.45
N SER A 61 19.49 7.98 -7.05
CA SER A 61 19.40 6.53 -7.22
C SER A 61 18.30 5.85 -6.40
N TYR A 62 17.70 6.55 -5.44
CA TYR A 62 16.54 6.04 -4.70
C TYR A 62 15.28 6.03 -5.56
N THR A 63 15.20 6.94 -6.52
CA THR A 63 14.09 7.04 -7.46
C THR A 63 14.20 5.91 -8.48
N LYS A 64 13.19 5.04 -8.50
CA LYS A 64 13.06 3.98 -9.50
C LYS A 64 11.93 4.32 -10.45
N GLN A 65 12.21 4.31 -11.74
CA GLN A 65 11.23 4.51 -12.79
C GLN A 65 11.10 3.22 -13.60
N TYR A 66 9.99 2.51 -13.40
CA TYR A 66 9.72 1.23 -14.06
C TYR A 66 8.79 1.35 -15.25
N LEU A 67 7.99 2.41 -15.29
CA LEU A 67 7.04 2.69 -16.35
C LEU A 67 7.44 4.04 -16.98
N SER A 68 7.44 4.09 -18.31
CA SER A 68 7.82 5.30 -19.06
C SER A 68 6.70 6.36 -19.06
N ASP A 69 5.47 5.93 -18.76
CA ASP A 69 4.29 6.77 -18.84
C ASP A 69 4.29 7.83 -17.72
N GLN A 70 3.92 9.07 -18.07
CA GLN A 70 3.88 10.24 -17.18
C GLN A 70 2.98 10.06 -15.93
N ILE A 71 2.13 9.03 -15.92
CA ILE A 71 1.19 8.70 -14.84
C ILE A 71 1.86 7.86 -13.73
N SER A 72 3.13 7.44 -13.91
CA SER A 72 3.78 6.39 -13.10
C SER A 72 4.96 6.87 -12.25
N GLY A 73 4.88 8.09 -11.71
CA GLY A 73 5.82 8.53 -10.68
C GLY A 73 5.80 7.62 -9.44
N SER A 74 6.73 7.82 -8.50
CA SER A 74 6.82 6.97 -7.29
C SER A 74 5.56 6.98 -6.41
N TYR A 75 4.63 7.91 -6.65
CA TYR A 75 3.31 7.94 -6.04
C TYR A 75 2.28 8.48 -7.05
N SER A 76 1.20 7.73 -7.26
CA SER A 76 0.12 8.11 -8.19
C SER A 76 -1.24 7.65 -7.66
N PHE A 77 -2.28 8.46 -7.94
CA PHE A 77 -3.67 8.09 -7.70
C PHE A 77 -4.35 7.76 -9.02
N ILE A 78 -4.88 6.55 -9.14
CA ILE A 78 -5.61 6.09 -10.32
C ILE A 78 -7.09 6.09 -9.98
N ASN A 79 -7.80 7.08 -10.51
CA ASN A 79 -9.24 7.20 -10.32
C ASN A 79 -9.96 6.19 -11.22
N VAL A 80 -10.59 5.19 -10.63
CA VAL A 80 -11.43 4.21 -11.32
C VAL A 80 -12.88 4.61 -11.08
N SER A 81 -13.43 5.41 -12.00
CA SER A 81 -14.78 5.98 -11.92
C SER A 81 -15.89 4.94 -12.11
N GLU A 82 -15.61 3.89 -12.87
CA GLU A 82 -16.56 2.81 -13.16
C GLU A 82 -16.31 1.62 -12.24
N GLY A 83 -17.35 1.11 -11.57
CA GLY A 83 -17.25 -0.10 -10.73
C GLY A 83 -17.96 0.03 -9.39
N GLY A 84 -19.12 -0.62 -9.29
CA GLY A 84 -19.87 -0.73 -8.05
C GLY A 84 -19.15 -1.61 -7.02
N LYS A 85 -19.39 -1.36 -5.73
CA LYS A 85 -19.02 -2.31 -4.69
C LYS A 85 -20.03 -3.46 -4.70
N GLU A 86 -19.58 -4.66 -5.02
CA GLU A 86 -20.42 -5.84 -5.05
C GLU A 86 -20.26 -6.69 -3.78
N ARG A 87 -21.35 -7.36 -3.39
CA ARG A 87 -21.35 -8.41 -2.37
C ARG A 87 -21.67 -9.73 -3.06
N LYS A 88 -20.84 -10.76 -2.84
CA LYS A 88 -21.19 -12.12 -3.29
C LYS A 88 -22.24 -12.68 -2.32
N LYS A 89 -23.28 -13.35 -2.82
CA LYS A 89 -24.41 -13.89 -2.02
C LYS A 89 -23.99 -14.62 -0.73
N ASN A 90 -22.82 -15.28 -0.73
CA ASN A 90 -22.31 -16.07 0.40
C ASN A 90 -21.04 -15.49 1.07
N ARG A 91 -20.63 -14.25 0.78
CA ARG A 91 -19.50 -13.60 1.47
C ARG A 91 -19.89 -12.20 1.97
N PRO A 92 -19.58 -11.87 3.24
CA PRO A 92 -19.89 -10.56 3.81
C PRO A 92 -19.00 -9.43 3.29
N SER A 93 -17.92 -9.77 2.58
CA SER A 93 -16.90 -8.79 2.16
C SER A 93 -17.22 -8.15 0.82
N LEU A 94 -17.11 -6.82 0.81
CA LEU A 94 -17.23 -5.99 -0.39
C LEU A 94 -16.06 -6.26 -1.35
N ARG A 95 -16.35 -6.19 -2.64
CA ARG A 95 -15.36 -6.32 -3.72
C ARG A 95 -15.62 -5.26 -4.77
N ASN A 96 -14.58 -4.84 -5.47
CA ASN A 96 -14.71 -4.02 -6.68
C ASN A 96 -13.89 -4.72 -7.77
N LEU A 97 -14.58 -5.34 -8.74
CA LEU A 97 -13.94 -6.10 -9.80
C LEU A 97 -13.20 -5.19 -10.79
N VAL A 98 -13.68 -3.97 -11.00
CA VAL A 98 -13.04 -3.01 -11.91
C VAL A 98 -11.71 -2.52 -11.33
N GLN A 99 -11.66 -2.21 -10.03
CA GLN A 99 -10.40 -1.90 -9.35
C GLN A 99 -9.42 -3.07 -9.39
N ALA A 100 -9.90 -4.31 -9.25
CA ALA A 100 -9.05 -5.49 -9.35
C ALA A 100 -8.49 -5.68 -10.77
N ALA A 101 -9.32 -5.48 -11.80
CA ALA A 101 -8.88 -5.53 -13.20
C ALA A 101 -7.90 -4.42 -13.54
N ALA A 102 -8.10 -3.20 -13.03
CA ALA A 102 -7.15 -2.11 -13.18
C ALA A 102 -5.80 -2.42 -12.52
N ALA A 103 -5.81 -2.97 -11.30
CA ALA A 103 -4.59 -3.38 -10.60
C ALA A 103 -3.81 -4.46 -11.38
N LEU A 104 -4.51 -5.43 -11.98
CA LEU A 104 -3.92 -6.43 -12.85
C LEU A 104 -3.25 -5.82 -14.08
N ARG A 105 -3.94 -4.92 -14.79
CA ARG A 105 -3.37 -4.23 -15.96
C ARG A 105 -2.11 -3.44 -15.62
N ILE A 106 -2.07 -2.79 -14.46
CA ILE A 106 -0.87 -2.09 -13.99
C ILE A 106 0.26 -3.07 -13.73
N LEU A 107 -0.03 -4.22 -13.11
CA LEU A 107 0.97 -5.25 -12.84
C LEU A 107 1.54 -5.83 -14.13
N ASP A 108 0.69 -6.13 -15.11
CA ASP A 108 1.11 -6.65 -16.41
C ASP A 108 2.02 -5.63 -17.12
N ASN A 109 1.60 -4.36 -17.22
CA ASN A 109 2.41 -3.30 -17.81
C ASN A 109 3.76 -3.12 -17.10
N LEU A 110 3.76 -3.19 -15.77
CA LEU A 110 4.98 -3.08 -14.96
C LEU A 110 5.94 -4.24 -15.25
N TYR A 111 5.42 -5.46 -15.37
CA TYR A 111 6.21 -6.64 -15.66
C TYR A 111 6.82 -6.58 -17.06
N GLU A 112 6.02 -6.20 -18.07
CA GLU A 112 6.51 -6.02 -19.44
C GLU A 112 7.63 -4.97 -19.48
N ALA A 113 7.40 -3.78 -18.91
CA ALA A 113 8.39 -2.71 -18.89
C ALA A 113 9.67 -3.10 -18.11
N TRP A 114 9.52 -3.79 -16.96
CA TRP A 114 10.66 -4.29 -16.19
C TRP A 114 11.47 -5.34 -16.96
N SER A 115 10.80 -6.30 -17.60
CA SER A 115 11.47 -7.39 -18.33
C SER A 115 12.30 -6.89 -19.52
N LEU A 116 11.93 -5.74 -20.10
CA LEU A 116 12.65 -5.09 -21.19
C LEU A 116 13.81 -4.19 -20.72
N SER A 117 13.75 -3.66 -19.49
CA SER A 117 14.62 -2.54 -19.06
C SER A 117 15.61 -2.88 -17.95
N SER A 118 15.35 -3.88 -17.11
CA SER A 118 16.10 -4.06 -15.86
C SER A 118 16.35 -5.51 -15.48
N LYS A 119 17.54 -5.78 -14.93
CA LYS A 119 17.89 -7.04 -14.25
C LYS A 119 17.80 -6.91 -12.72
N GLU A 120 17.35 -5.77 -12.20
CA GLU A 120 17.20 -5.58 -10.75
C GLU A 120 16.02 -6.37 -10.20
N LYS A 121 16.13 -6.78 -8.93
CA LYS A 121 15.04 -7.46 -8.22
C LYS A 121 13.80 -6.56 -8.14
N LEU A 122 12.72 -6.99 -8.78
CA LEU A 122 11.39 -6.38 -8.66
C LEU A 122 10.63 -7.02 -7.49
N SER A 123 10.03 -6.20 -6.63
CA SER A 123 9.16 -6.65 -5.54
C SER A 123 7.87 -5.82 -5.53
N VAL A 124 6.72 -6.48 -5.62
CA VAL A 124 5.40 -5.83 -5.71
C VAL A 124 4.48 -6.39 -4.63
N GLY A 125 3.82 -5.51 -3.90
CA GLY A 125 2.77 -5.87 -2.93
C GLY A 125 1.45 -5.20 -3.29
N ILE A 126 0.34 -5.94 -3.22
CA ILE A 126 -1.01 -5.44 -3.51
C ILE A 126 -1.86 -5.56 -2.25
N ARG A 127 -2.28 -4.41 -1.70
CA ARG A 127 -3.09 -4.37 -0.47
C ARG A 127 -4.51 -3.86 -0.73
N PRO A 128 -5.52 -4.74 -0.81
CA PRO A 128 -6.91 -4.31 -0.96
C PRO A 128 -7.50 -3.81 0.38
N PRO A 129 -8.42 -2.82 0.36
CA PRO A 129 -9.08 -2.33 1.57
C PRO A 129 -10.04 -3.35 2.21
N TYR A 130 -10.45 -4.38 1.46
CA TYR A 130 -11.38 -5.41 1.94
C TYR A 130 -10.76 -6.81 1.80
N ALA A 131 -10.79 -7.58 2.89
CA ALA A 131 -10.38 -8.99 2.93
C ALA A 131 -11.20 -9.92 2.01
N GLY A 132 -12.22 -9.40 1.32
CA GLY A 132 -12.95 -10.16 0.30
C GLY A 132 -12.18 -10.37 -0.99
N ILE A 133 -11.22 -9.49 -1.27
CA ILE A 133 -10.46 -9.48 -2.51
C ILE A 133 -9.21 -10.37 -2.39
N SER A 134 -8.70 -10.61 -1.18
CA SER A 134 -7.58 -11.55 -0.94
C SER A 134 -7.90 -13.02 -1.26
N GLY A 135 -9.18 -13.34 -1.55
CA GLY A 135 -9.59 -14.63 -2.09
C GLY A 135 -9.71 -14.68 -3.62
N PHE A 136 -9.33 -13.61 -4.33
CA PHE A 136 -8.98 -13.72 -5.75
C PHE A 136 -7.58 -14.33 -5.80
N GLN A 137 -7.52 -15.65 -5.74
CA GLN A 137 -6.57 -16.36 -6.58
C GLN A 137 -6.83 -15.79 -7.98
N PHE A 138 -5.85 -15.15 -8.61
CA PHE A 138 -5.95 -14.52 -9.93
C PHE A 138 -6.36 -15.60 -10.96
N LEU A 139 -7.65 -15.93 -10.96
CA LEU A 139 -8.29 -17.00 -11.70
C LEU A 139 -8.71 -16.40 -13.03
N GLY A 140 -7.73 -16.37 -13.94
CA GLY A 140 -7.90 -16.02 -15.34
C GLY A 140 -6.62 -16.43 -16.04
N ARG A 141 -6.65 -17.62 -16.63
CA ARG A 141 -5.59 -18.28 -17.40
C ARG A 141 -4.60 -17.31 -18.09
N CYS A 142 -3.46 -17.10 -17.44
CA CYS A 142 -2.14 -17.12 -18.03
C CYS A 142 -1.22 -17.61 -16.91
N ARG A 143 -0.51 -18.71 -17.12
CA ARG A 143 0.64 -19.05 -16.31
C ARG A 143 1.81 -18.23 -16.85
N PRO A 144 2.34 -17.22 -16.15
CA PRO A 144 3.77 -17.12 -16.00
C PRO A 144 4.14 -18.13 -14.91
N THR A 145 5.13 -18.95 -15.19
CA THR A 145 5.91 -19.62 -14.15
C THR A 145 6.49 -18.54 -13.25
N PHE A 146 5.77 -18.17 -12.20
CA PHE A 146 6.31 -17.34 -11.13
C PHE A 146 7.30 -18.23 -10.35
N PRO A 147 8.61 -17.93 -10.31
CA PRO A 147 9.37 -18.33 -9.14
C PRO A 147 8.77 -17.57 -7.95
N ALA A 148 8.58 -18.26 -6.84
CA ALA A 148 7.87 -17.77 -5.65
C ALA A 148 8.33 -16.35 -5.24
N ALA A 149 7.62 -15.32 -5.73
CA ALA A 149 7.70 -13.99 -5.18
C ALA A 149 6.69 -13.97 -4.02
N GLU A 150 7.18 -13.83 -2.80
CA GLU A 150 6.35 -13.65 -1.62
C GLU A 150 5.41 -12.47 -1.85
N ILE A 151 4.12 -12.78 -2.01
CA ILE A 151 3.04 -11.81 -1.94
C ILE A 151 2.84 -11.52 -0.45
N LEU A 152 3.38 -10.39 0.03
CA LEU A 152 3.15 -9.86 1.39
C LEU A 152 1.89 -9.00 1.46
#